data_AF-A0A496UDZ1-F1
#
_entry.id   AF-A0A496UDZ1-F1
#
_cell.length_a   1.000
_cell.length_b   1.000
_cell.length_c   1.000
_cell.angle_alpha   90.00
_cell.angle_beta   90.00
_cell.angle_gamma   90.00
#
_symmetry.space_group_name_H-M   'P 1'
#
loop_
_entity.id
_entity.type
_entity.pdbx_description
1 polymer ?
#
loop_
_entity_poly.entity_id
_entity_poly.type
_entity_poly.pdbx_seq_one_letter_code
_entity_poly.pdbx_strand_id
1 'polypeptide(L)'
;MVASCNTETRAEGRLKRLDTFRASLPDNVRMGFDAIGGREDCERVGLLLEAARIEFPEVNSTLDSIVNAELIDTFSNEEIVYYFWYYFDYAIETGSVRGP
;
A
#
# COMPACT_ATOMS: atom_id res chain seq x y z
N MET A 1 11.13 5.68 37.13
CA MET A 1 10.22 6.05 36.03
C MET A 1 10.42 4.99 34.95
N VAL A 2 9.45 4.09 34.81
CA VAL A 2 9.53 3.01 33.82
C VAL A 2 9.28 3.67 32.48
N ALA A 3 10.32 3.78 31.65
CA ALA A 3 10.16 4.16 30.25
C ALA A 3 9.40 3.02 29.58
N SER A 4 8.08 3.18 29.46
CA SER A 4 7.26 2.31 28.63
C SER A 4 7.76 2.45 27.20
N CYS A 5 8.55 1.48 26.76
CA CYS A 5 8.76 1.24 25.34
C CYS A 5 7.39 0.92 24.76
N ASN A 6 6.69 1.94 24.25
CA ASN A 6 5.56 1.78 23.34
C ASN A 6 6.15 1.24 22.04
N THR A 7 6.48 -0.04 22.04
CA THR A 7 6.85 -0.78 20.85
C THR A 7 5.59 -0.87 20.00
N GLU A 8 5.50 -0.02 18.98
CA GLU A 8 4.45 -0.11 17.95
C GLU A 8 4.30 -1.57 17.56
N THR A 9 3.10 -2.12 17.75
CA THR A 9 2.84 -3.51 17.43
C THR A 9 2.96 -3.71 15.92
N ARG A 10 3.31 -4.93 15.49
CA ARG A 10 3.43 -5.26 14.06
C ARG A 10 2.14 -5.02 13.27
N ALA A 11 0.99 -4.95 13.94
CA ALA A 11 -0.30 -4.61 13.35
C ALA A 11 -0.46 -3.09 13.18
N GLU A 12 -0.14 -2.30 14.21
CA GLU A 12 -0.18 -0.83 14.17
C GLU A 12 0.75 -0.26 13.10
N GLY A 13 1.97 -0.77 12.99
CA GLY A 13 2.91 -0.34 11.95
C GLY A 13 2.46 -0.70 10.52
N ARG A 14 1.67 -1.77 10.36
CA ARG A 14 1.08 -2.14 9.06
C ARG A 14 -0.07 -1.24 8.68
N LEU A 15 -1.01 -0.99 9.60
CA LEU A 15 -2.09 -0.03 9.39
C LEU A 15 -1.54 1.33 8.97
N LYS A 16 -0.53 1.83 9.67
CA LYS A 16 0.10 3.12 9.37
C LYS A 16 0.72 3.18 7.97
N ARG A 17 1.40 2.11 7.53
CA ARG A 17 1.97 2.03 6.17
C ARG A 17 0.88 1.99 5.10
N LEU A 18 -0.18 1.21 5.34
CA LEU A 18 -1.34 1.15 4.45
C LEU A 18 -2.04 2.51 4.34
N ASP A 19 -2.27 3.20 5.46
CA ASP A 19 -2.86 4.53 5.47
C ASP A 19 -1.97 5.56 4.76
N THR A 20 -0.65 5.47 4.94
CA THR A 20 0.32 6.34 4.25
C THR A 20 0.28 6.12 2.74
N PHE A 21 0.20 4.86 2.30
CA PHE A 21 0.00 4.52 0.89
C PHE A 21 -1.33 5.04 0.38
N ARG A 22 -2.45 4.76 1.04
CA ARG A 22 -3.79 5.21 0.61
C ARG A 22 -3.91 6.73 0.55
N ALA A 23 -3.24 7.45 1.46
CA ALA A 23 -3.23 8.91 1.49
C ALA A 23 -2.40 9.55 0.36
N SER A 24 -1.44 8.82 -0.21
CA SER A 24 -0.63 9.31 -1.34
C SER A 24 -1.29 9.10 -2.71
N LEU A 25 -2.39 8.32 -2.75
CA LEU A 25 -3.11 8.04 -3.98
C LEU A 25 -4.14 9.14 -4.28
N PRO A 26 -4.29 9.53 -5.57
CA PRO A 26 -5.42 10.35 -6.00
C PRO A 26 -6.75 9.58 -5.86
N ASP A 27 -7.85 10.32 -5.74
CA ASP A 27 -9.17 9.76 -5.37
C ASP A 27 -9.61 8.60 -6.26
N ASN A 28 -9.39 8.68 -7.57
CA ASN A 28 -9.76 7.62 -8.52
C ASN A 28 -8.99 6.32 -8.28
N VAL A 29 -7.70 6.40 -7.99
CA VAL A 29 -6.85 5.24 -7.70
C VAL A 29 -7.19 4.69 -6.31
N ARG A 30 -7.37 5.56 -5.31
CA ARG A 30 -7.76 5.16 -3.95
C ARG A 30 -9.11 4.44 -3.94
N MET A 31 -10.12 4.97 -4.62
CA MET A 31 -11.42 4.31 -4.75
C MET A 31 -11.32 2.97 -5.47
N GLY A 32 -10.47 2.89 -6.50
CA GLY A 32 -10.18 1.62 -7.18
C GLY A 32 -9.55 0.60 -6.24
N PHE A 33 -8.55 1.02 -5.46
CA PHE A 33 -7.86 0.21 -4.47
C PHE A 33 -8.80 -0.30 -3.37
N ASP A 34 -9.62 0.58 -2.80
CA ASP A 34 -10.58 0.24 -1.73
C ASP A 34 -11.71 -0.70 -2.21
N ALA A 35 -11.89 -0.82 -3.53
CA ALA A 35 -12.89 -1.68 -4.16
C ALA A 35 -12.32 -3.02 -4.64
N ILE A 36 -11.04 -3.31 -4.41
CA ILE A 36 -10.40 -4.57 -4.80
C ILE A 36 -11.07 -5.72 -4.02
N GLY A 37 -11.77 -6.60 -4.75
CA GLY A 37 -12.37 -7.81 -4.18
C GLY A 37 -11.52 -9.07 -4.38
N GLY A 38 -10.57 -9.01 -5.30
CA GLY A 38 -9.73 -10.15 -5.68
C GLY A 38 -8.44 -9.73 -6.38
N ARG A 39 -7.55 -10.69 -6.62
CA ARG A 39 -6.25 -10.44 -7.25
C ARG A 39 -6.41 -9.84 -8.66
N GLU A 40 -7.44 -10.25 -9.38
CA GLU A 40 -7.76 -9.76 -10.73
C GLU A 40 -8.04 -8.25 -10.78
N ASP A 41 -8.50 -7.63 -9.70
CA ASP A 41 -8.71 -6.18 -9.64
C ASP A 41 -7.40 -5.40 -9.54
N CYS A 42 -6.32 -6.04 -9.09
CA CYS A 42 -5.02 -5.39 -8.90
C CYS A 42 -4.41 -4.91 -10.21
N GLU A 43 -4.61 -5.64 -11.32
CA GLU A 43 -4.14 -5.24 -12.66
C GLU A 43 -4.80 -3.92 -13.08
N ARG A 44 -6.12 -3.85 -12.96
CA ARG A 44 -6.90 -2.64 -13.31
C ARG A 44 -6.49 -1.44 -12.48
N VAL A 45 -6.29 -1.62 -11.16
CA VAL A 45 -5.84 -0.53 -10.28
C VAL A 45 -4.37 -0.18 -10.53
N GLY A 46 -3.54 -1.14 -10.91
CA GLY A 46 -2.16 -0.93 -11.35
C GLY A 46 -2.07 -0.01 -12.58
N LEU A 47 -2.97 -0.16 -13.55
CA LEU A 47 -3.07 0.74 -14.70
C LEU A 47 -3.52 2.16 -14.30
N LEU A 48 -4.45 2.28 -13.35
CA LEU A 48 -4.85 3.59 -12.82
C LEU A 48 -3.69 4.26 -12.09
N LEU A 49 -2.90 3.50 -11.34
CA LEU A 49 -1.70 3.96 -10.65
C LEU A 49 -0.63 4.41 -11.64
N GLU A 50 -0.39 3.64 -12.71
CA GLU A 50 0.54 4.01 -13.78
C GLU A 50 0.17 5.35 -14.42
N ALA A 51 -1.11 5.50 -14.81
CA ALA A 51 -1.61 6.75 -15.37
C ALA A 51 -1.43 7.91 -14.39
N ALA A 52 -1.75 7.71 -13.11
CA ALA A 52 -1.59 8.73 -12.08
C ALA A 52 -0.12 9.13 -11.87
N ARG A 53 0.83 8.20 -11.93
CA ARG A 53 2.26 8.50 -11.81
C ARG A 53 2.79 9.33 -12.98
N ILE A 54 2.22 9.15 -14.17
CA ILE A 54 2.57 9.93 -15.37
C ILE A 54 1.95 11.33 -15.30
N GLU A 55 0.69 11.43 -14.84
CA GLU A 55 -0.07 12.69 -14.81
C GLU A 55 0.32 13.60 -13.64
N PHE A 56 0.64 13.02 -12.48
CA PHE A 56 0.91 13.73 -11.22
C PHE A 56 2.33 13.42 -10.69
N PRO A 57 3.33 14.27 -10.97
CA PRO A 57 4.71 14.06 -10.52
C PRO A 57 4.86 13.90 -9.00
N GLU A 58 4.01 14.57 -8.22
CA GLU A 58 3.95 14.47 -6.76
C GLU A 58 3.54 13.07 -6.28
N VAL A 59 2.64 12.39 -7.02
CA VAL A 59 2.25 11.01 -6.75
C VAL A 59 3.43 10.09 -7.04
N ASN A 60 4.14 10.30 -8.15
CA ASN A 60 5.32 9.51 -8.47
C ASN A 60 6.42 9.64 -7.40
N SER A 61 6.77 10.86 -6.97
CA SER A 61 7.80 11.09 -5.95
C SER A 61 7.41 10.50 -4.59
N THR A 62 6.14 10.59 -4.21
CA THR A 62 5.66 10.07 -2.93
C THR A 62 5.64 8.55 -2.94
N LEU A 63 5.16 7.94 -4.03
CA LEU A 63 5.19 6.49 -4.22
C LEU A 63 6.61 5.96 -4.26
N ASP A 64 7.54 6.59 -4.97
CA ASP A 64 8.95 6.19 -5.01
C ASP A 64 9.55 6.14 -3.60
N SER A 65 9.21 7.10 -2.75
CA SER A 65 9.67 7.09 -1.36
C SER A 65 9.09 5.92 -0.56
N ILE A 66 7.80 5.60 -0.77
CA ILE A 66 7.11 4.49 -0.11
C ILE A 66 7.66 3.14 -0.58
N VAL A 67 7.80 2.91 -1.88
CA VAL A 67 8.29 1.63 -2.43
C VAL A 67 9.75 1.38 -2.06
N ASN A 68 10.58 2.41 -2.01
CA ASN A 68 11.95 2.29 -1.53
C ASN A 68 11.99 1.92 -0.03
N ALA A 69 11.12 2.52 0.79
CA ALA A 69 11.05 2.19 2.21
C ALA A 69 10.60 0.74 2.47
N GLU A 70 9.72 0.21 1.61
CA GLU A 70 9.25 -1.19 1.66
C GLU A 70 10.14 -2.17 0.88
N LEU A 71 11.21 -1.71 0.23
CA LEU A 71 12.14 -2.51 -0.58
C LEU A 71 11.46 -3.24 -1.76
N ILE A 72 10.51 -2.58 -2.39
CA ILE A 72 9.73 -3.07 -3.54
C ILE A 72 9.86 -2.15 -4.77
N ASP A 73 10.96 -1.40 -4.88
CA ASP A 73 11.23 -0.44 -5.97
C ASP A 73 11.29 -1.08 -7.36
N THR A 74 11.50 -2.40 -7.41
CA THR A 74 11.50 -3.18 -8.66
C THR A 74 10.14 -3.71 -9.07
N PHE A 75 9.11 -3.55 -8.22
CA PHE A 75 7.77 -4.06 -8.49
C PHE A 75 7.09 -3.20 -9.56
N SER A 76 6.33 -3.86 -10.43
CA SER A 76 5.38 -3.19 -11.30
C SER A 76 4.25 -2.51 -10.50
N ASN A 77 3.51 -1.60 -11.12
CA ASN A 77 2.39 -0.93 -10.45
C ASN A 77 1.30 -1.91 -10.00
N GLU A 78 1.04 -2.98 -10.75
CA GLU A 78 0.16 -4.08 -10.30
C GLU A 78 0.72 -4.75 -9.05
N GLU A 79 2.01 -5.10 -9.04
CA GLU A 79 2.64 -5.79 -7.90
C GLU A 79 2.67 -4.90 -6.65
N ILE A 80 2.86 -3.59 -6.80
CA ILE A 80 2.76 -2.62 -5.71
C ILE A 80 1.33 -2.64 -5.13
N VAL A 81 0.32 -2.52 -5.99
CA VAL A 81 -1.09 -2.57 -5.57
C VAL A 81 -1.40 -3.88 -4.85
N TYR A 82 -1.01 -5.01 -5.45
CA TYR A 82 -1.20 -6.33 -4.87
C TYR A 82 -0.49 -6.46 -3.52
N TYR A 83 0.73 -5.94 -3.38
CA TYR A 83 1.48 -5.97 -2.13
C TYR A 83 0.73 -5.25 -1.00
N PHE A 84 0.29 -4.00 -1.25
CA PHE A 84 -0.46 -3.23 -0.25
C PHE A 84 -1.84 -3.80 0.05
N TRP A 85 -2.57 -4.29 -0.95
CA TRP A 85 -3.87 -4.93 -0.72
C TRP A 85 -3.73 -6.26 0.02
N TYR A 86 -2.91 -7.19 -0.48
CA TYR A 86 -2.83 -8.55 0.06
C TYR A 86 -2.13 -8.61 1.41
N TYR A 87 -0.97 -7.96 1.58
CA TYR A 87 -0.15 -8.07 2.80
C TYR A 87 -0.56 -7.13 3.92
N PHE A 88 -1.28 -6.05 3.60
CA PHE A 88 -1.72 -5.09 4.59
C PHE A 88 -3.23 -5.14 4.73
N ASP A 89 -4.01 -4.77 3.72
CA ASP A 89 -5.46 -4.62 3.84
C ASP A 89 -6.17 -5.96 4.13
N TYR A 90 -6.06 -6.92 3.21
CA TYR A 90 -6.66 -8.25 3.35
C TYR A 90 -6.11 -9.05 4.54
N ALA A 91 -4.80 -8.93 4.81
CA ALA A 91 -4.18 -9.59 5.96
C ALA A 91 -4.64 -9.02 7.31
N ILE A 92 -4.96 -7.71 7.36
CA ILE A 92 -5.58 -7.08 8.53
C ILE A 92 -7.02 -7.58 8.67
N GLU A 93 -7.81 -7.56 7.59
CA GLU A 93 -9.22 -7.97 7.61
C GLU A 93 -9.39 -9.44 8.02
N THR A 94 -8.56 -10.33 7.46
CA THR A 94 -8.69 -11.78 7.69
C THR A 94 -7.90 -12.29 8.89
N GLY A 95 -7.09 -11.44 9.53
CA GLY A 95 -6.14 -11.83 10.57
C GLY A 95 -5.05 -12.80 10.09
N SER A 96 -4.97 -13.08 8.78
CA SER A 96 -3.99 -13.98 8.20
C SER A 96 -2.66 -13.26 8.04
N VAL A 97 -1.91 -13.20 9.13
CA VAL A 97 -0.50 -12.80 9.08
C VAL A 97 0.31 -14.00 8.56
N ARG A 98 0.21 -14.28 7.26
CA ARG A 98 1.31 -15.00 6.59
C ARG A 98 2.37 -13.96 6.25
N GLY A 99 3.22 -13.68 7.24
CA GLY A 99 4.54 -13.14 6.93
C GLY A 99 5.33 -14.15 6.08
N PRO A 100 6.43 -13.72 5.44
CA PRO A 100 7.44 -14.67 4.99
C PRO A 100 7.94 -15.52 6.17
#